data_AF-A0A956T2C0-F1
#
_entry.id   AF-A0A956T2C0-F1
#
_cell.length_a   1.000
_cell.length_b   1.000
_cell.length_c   1.000
_cell.angle_alpha   90.00
_cell.angle_beta   90.00
_cell.angle_gamma   90.00
#
_symmetry.space_group_name_H-M   'P 1'
#
loop_
_entity.id
_entity.type
_entity.pdbx_description
1 polymer ?
#
loop_
_entity_poly.entity_id
_entity_poly.type
_entity_poly.pdbx_seq_one_letter_code
_entity_poly.pdbx_strand_id
1 'polypeptide(L)'
;MNKQAENEREGTIHPKFSNKLREANLFGAFTELSTKRFQKYVLQPKHFLRNGWLLDPNLELNQRSVRAYVLGDFPTNPDNSGSIGQRVVINRKDRVAKLETNYANQTQTIEFDLTSMEVTSNEISSEV
;
A
#
# COMPACT_ATOMS: atom_id res chain seq x y z
N MET A 1 -1.06 22.58 -20.85
CA MET A 1 -0.93 22.33 -19.40
C MET A 1 -1.71 21.07 -19.07
N ASN A 2 -1.04 19.92 -19.00
CA ASN A 2 -1.65 18.65 -18.60
C ASN A 2 -1.69 18.57 -17.08
N LYS A 3 -2.79 19.05 -16.50
CA LYS A 3 -3.17 18.82 -15.10
C LYS A 3 -4.38 17.87 -14.98
N GLN A 4 -5.05 17.54 -16.07
CA GLN A 4 -6.45 17.09 -16.08
C GLN A 4 -6.70 15.57 -16.11
N ALA A 5 -5.96 14.83 -15.28
CA ALA A 5 -6.53 13.68 -14.56
C ALA A 5 -6.30 13.83 -13.05
N GLU A 6 -6.16 15.09 -12.59
CA GLU A 6 -6.46 15.58 -11.24
C GLU A 6 -7.59 14.74 -10.59
N ASN A 7 -7.27 13.93 -9.58
CA ASN A 7 -8.21 13.16 -8.75
C ASN A 7 -8.80 11.86 -9.34
N GLU A 8 -7.98 10.85 -9.61
CA GLU A 8 -8.42 9.48 -9.31
C GLU A 8 -8.50 9.30 -7.77
N ARG A 9 -9.50 9.98 -7.18
CA ARG A 9 -9.89 10.08 -5.76
C ARG A 9 -8.71 10.03 -4.79
N GLU A 10 -8.23 11.17 -4.30
CA GLU A 10 -7.20 11.31 -3.26
C GLU A 10 -7.19 10.11 -2.28
N GLY A 11 -6.25 9.18 -2.46
CA GLY A 11 -6.14 7.97 -1.64
C GLY A 11 -6.67 6.67 -2.22
N THR A 12 -7.18 6.64 -3.44
CA THR A 12 -7.74 5.45 -4.11
C THR A 12 -6.73 4.82 -5.05
N ILE A 13 -6.74 3.49 -5.10
CA ILE A 13 -5.92 2.70 -6.00
C ILE A 13 -6.50 2.75 -7.41
N HIS A 14 -5.62 2.91 -8.40
CA HIS A 14 -5.97 2.93 -9.81
C HIS A 14 -6.69 1.62 -10.21
N PRO A 15 -7.75 1.68 -11.04
CA PRO A 15 -8.60 0.53 -11.39
C PRO A 15 -7.85 -0.73 -11.85
N LYS A 16 -6.73 -0.54 -12.57
CA LYS A 16 -5.84 -1.63 -12.99
C LYS A 16 -5.42 -2.54 -11.82
N PHE A 17 -4.91 -1.95 -10.73
CA PHE A 17 -4.43 -2.73 -9.60
C PHE A 17 -5.60 -3.29 -8.79
N SER A 18 -6.67 -2.53 -8.59
CA SER A 18 -7.84 -3.00 -7.80
C SER A 18 -8.54 -4.20 -8.45
N ASN A 19 -8.61 -4.24 -9.78
CA ASN A 19 -9.11 -5.41 -10.52
C ASN A 19 -8.19 -6.62 -10.33
N LYS A 20 -6.87 -6.45 -10.37
CA LYS A 20 -5.91 -7.54 -10.17
C LYS A 20 -5.91 -8.09 -8.75
N LEU A 21 -6.03 -7.24 -7.74
CA LEU A 21 -6.21 -7.66 -6.34
C LEU A 21 -7.47 -8.53 -6.17
N ARG A 22 -8.56 -8.19 -6.89
CA ARG A 22 -9.80 -8.98 -6.89
C ARG A 22 -9.62 -10.33 -7.59
N GLU A 23 -8.99 -10.35 -8.77
CA GLU A 23 -8.70 -11.58 -9.52
C GLU A 23 -7.85 -12.56 -8.70
N ALA A 24 -6.89 -12.05 -7.92
CA ALA A 24 -6.06 -12.84 -7.02
C ALA A 24 -6.73 -13.20 -5.68
N ASN A 25 -8.02 -12.88 -5.49
CA ASN A 25 -8.77 -13.12 -4.26
C ASN A 25 -8.13 -12.52 -2.99
N LEU A 26 -7.42 -11.39 -3.12
CA LEU A 26 -6.79 -10.69 -2.01
C LEU A 26 -7.79 -9.78 -1.28
N PHE A 27 -8.84 -10.35 -0.68
CA PHE A 27 -9.94 -9.59 -0.04
C PHE A 27 -9.51 -8.71 1.14
N GLY A 28 -8.35 -9.00 1.75
CA GLY A 28 -7.73 -8.18 2.79
C GLY A 28 -7.10 -6.87 2.28
N ALA A 29 -7.01 -6.70 0.96
CA ALA A 29 -6.36 -5.56 0.32
C ALA A 29 -7.12 -4.25 0.58
N PHE A 30 -6.37 -3.16 0.67
CA PHE A 30 -6.93 -1.81 0.66
C PHE A 30 -7.09 -1.35 -0.76
N THR A 31 -8.21 -0.72 -1.09
CA THR A 31 -8.41 -0.02 -2.37
C THR A 31 -8.48 1.49 -2.18
N GLU A 32 -8.54 1.96 -0.92
CA GLU A 32 -8.67 3.36 -0.56
C GLU A 32 -8.16 3.62 0.88
N LEU A 33 -7.34 4.65 1.07
CA LEU A 33 -6.71 4.98 2.35
C LEU A 33 -7.52 5.95 3.23
N SER A 34 -8.47 6.68 2.65
CA SER A 34 -9.40 7.56 3.39
C SER A 34 -10.36 6.78 4.31
N THR A 35 -10.42 5.44 4.15
CA THR A 35 -11.37 4.59 4.87
C THR A 35 -11.06 4.48 6.36
N LYS A 36 -12.11 4.45 7.19
CA LYS A 36 -11.99 4.16 8.64
C LYS A 36 -11.26 2.85 8.91
N ARG A 37 -11.36 1.87 8.00
CA ARG A 37 -10.65 0.59 8.10
C ARG A 37 -9.15 0.82 8.03
N PHE A 38 -8.67 1.55 7.03
CA PHE A 38 -7.24 1.84 6.88
C PHE A 38 -6.70 2.62 8.08
N GLN A 39 -7.37 3.72 8.45
CA GLN A 39 -7.03 4.54 9.63
C GLN A 39 -6.91 3.69 10.90
N LYS A 40 -7.90 2.82 11.15
CA LYS A 40 -7.87 1.90 12.30
C LYS A 40 -6.66 0.97 12.27
N TYR A 41 -6.26 0.48 11.09
CA TYR A 41 -5.18 -0.49 10.96
C TYR A 41 -3.81 0.19 11.16
N VAL A 42 -3.59 1.38 10.62
CA VAL A 42 -2.34 2.11 10.83
C VAL A 42 -2.15 2.55 12.29
N LEU A 43 -3.24 2.90 12.99
CA LEU A 43 -3.22 3.22 14.41
C LEU A 43 -3.09 1.99 15.31
N GLN A 44 -3.65 0.86 14.89
CA GLN A 44 -3.62 -0.41 15.63
C GLN A 44 -3.12 -1.55 14.73
N PRO A 45 -1.79 -1.65 14.52
CA PRO A 45 -1.21 -2.54 13.50
C PRO A 45 -1.53 -4.04 13.68
N LYS A 46 -1.98 -4.45 14.87
CA LYS A 46 -2.49 -5.81 15.13
C LYS A 46 -3.63 -6.23 14.18
N HIS A 47 -4.37 -5.29 13.61
CA HIS A 47 -5.45 -5.61 12.68
C HIS A 47 -4.94 -6.09 11.32
N PHE A 48 -3.74 -5.70 10.88
CA PHE A 48 -3.14 -6.26 9.66
C PHE A 48 -3.04 -7.78 9.76
N LEU A 49 -2.42 -8.28 10.84
CA LEU A 49 -2.18 -9.70 11.08
C LEU A 49 -3.47 -10.55 11.13
N ARG A 50 -4.57 -9.96 11.56
CA ARG A 50 -5.88 -10.64 11.63
C ARG A 50 -6.58 -10.77 10.27
N ASN A 51 -6.08 -10.09 9.24
CA ASN A 51 -6.74 -9.98 7.93
C ASN A 51 -5.83 -10.44 6.79
N GLY A 52 -4.99 -11.45 7.06
CA GLY A 52 -4.15 -12.10 6.04
C GLY A 52 -2.87 -11.35 5.68
N TRP A 53 -2.60 -10.20 6.31
CA TRP A 53 -1.33 -9.51 6.14
C TRP A 53 -0.27 -10.14 7.03
N LEU A 54 0.97 -10.19 6.55
CA LEU A 54 2.14 -10.68 7.27
C LEU A 54 3.09 -9.53 7.56
N LEU A 55 3.97 -9.67 8.56
CA LEU A 55 5.08 -8.72 8.73
C LEU A 55 6.03 -8.87 7.53
N ASP A 56 6.47 -7.75 6.96
CA ASP A 56 7.48 -7.77 5.88
C ASP A 56 8.82 -8.27 6.45
N PRO A 57 9.33 -9.44 6.02
CA PRO A 57 10.61 -9.96 6.50
C PRO A 57 11.80 -9.24 5.88
N ASN A 58 11.61 -8.57 4.74
CA ASN A 58 12.68 -7.92 3.95
C ASN A 58 12.94 -6.48 4.40
N LEU A 59 12.01 -5.88 5.14
CA LEU A 59 12.27 -4.58 5.75
C LEU A 59 13.17 -4.79 6.97
N GLU A 60 14.45 -4.43 6.84
CA GLU A 60 15.39 -4.47 7.96
C GLU A 60 14.79 -3.75 9.18
N LEU A 61 14.49 -4.51 10.23
CA LEU A 61 13.91 -4.05 11.50
C LEU A 61 14.87 -3.17 12.31
N ASN A 62 15.92 -2.63 11.68
CA ASN A 62 16.93 -1.78 12.29
C ASN A 62 16.37 -0.46 12.83
N GLN A 63 15.10 -0.14 12.56
CA GLN A 63 14.40 1.03 13.12
C GLN A 63 13.11 0.61 13.84
N ARG A 64 13.12 0.68 15.19
CA ARG A 64 11.94 0.40 16.04
C ARG A 64 10.69 1.20 15.66
N SER A 65 10.84 2.34 14.99
CA SER A 65 9.78 3.25 14.56
C SER A 65 9.11 2.87 13.25
N VAL A 66 9.69 1.96 12.46
CA VAL A 66 9.18 1.55 11.16
C VAL A 66 8.65 0.12 11.22
N ARG A 67 7.46 -0.12 10.67
CA ARG A 67 6.89 -1.45 10.52
C ARG A 67 6.29 -1.59 9.15
N ALA A 68 6.56 -2.68 8.46
CA ALA A 68 5.91 -3.01 7.20
C ALA A 68 5.08 -4.29 7.31
N TYR A 69 3.98 -4.30 6.57
CA TYR A 69 3.09 -5.44 6.45
C TYR A 69 2.84 -5.72 4.97
N VAL A 70 2.88 -6.98 4.56
CA VAL A 70 2.68 -7.42 3.18
C VAL A 70 1.42 -8.28 3.05
N LEU A 71 0.78 -8.21 1.89
CA LEU A 71 -0.33 -9.06 1.47
C LEU A 71 -0.10 -9.52 0.04
N GLY A 72 -0.33 -10.79 -0.24
CA GLY A 72 0.00 -11.38 -1.54
C GLY A 72 1.51 -11.46 -1.75
N ASP A 73 1.94 -11.44 -3.01
CA ASP A 73 3.32 -11.75 -3.40
C ASP A 73 4.25 -10.51 -3.41
N PHE A 74 4.14 -9.64 -2.40
CA PHE A 74 4.85 -8.35 -2.37
C PHE A 74 6.24 -8.40 -1.72
N PRO A 75 7.31 -7.91 -2.39
CA PRO A 75 7.70 -8.25 -3.74
C PRO A 75 8.64 -9.47 -3.67
N THR A 76 8.20 -10.65 -4.07
CA THR A 76 9.10 -11.85 -3.97
C THR A 76 9.53 -12.45 -5.29
N ASN A 77 9.18 -11.86 -6.44
CA ASN A 77 9.89 -12.19 -7.69
C ASN A 77 9.65 -11.17 -8.83
N PRO A 78 10.65 -10.39 -9.27
CA PRO A 78 10.52 -9.56 -10.48
C PRO A 78 10.32 -10.42 -11.74
N ASP A 79 10.72 -11.69 -11.71
CA ASP A 79 10.52 -12.65 -12.81
C ASP A 79 9.07 -13.14 -12.93
N ASN A 80 8.22 -12.90 -11.93
CA ASN A 80 6.81 -13.31 -11.96
C ASN A 80 5.91 -12.15 -12.40
N SER A 81 5.85 -11.93 -13.72
CA SER A 81 5.03 -10.87 -14.36
C SER A 81 3.53 -10.92 -14.02
N GLY A 82 3.05 -12.00 -13.38
CA GLY A 82 1.68 -12.15 -12.90
C GLY A 82 1.46 -11.85 -11.41
N SER A 83 2.52 -11.69 -10.61
CA SER A 83 2.38 -11.48 -9.16
C SER A 83 1.78 -10.10 -8.84
N ILE A 84 0.86 -10.09 -7.87
CA ILE A 84 0.18 -8.92 -7.34
C ILE A 84 0.26 -8.95 -5.82
N GLY A 85 0.55 -7.81 -5.21
CA GLY A 85 0.54 -7.69 -3.77
C GLY A 85 0.48 -6.26 -3.29
N GLN A 86 0.36 -6.10 -1.98
CA GLN A 86 0.43 -4.81 -1.31
C GLN A 86 1.42 -4.83 -0.16
N ARG A 87 2.03 -3.68 0.11
CA ARG A 87 2.77 -3.41 1.33
C ARG A 87 2.26 -2.14 1.99
N VAL A 88 2.06 -2.20 3.30
CA VAL A 88 1.85 -1.01 4.12
C VAL A 88 3.08 -0.77 4.96
N VAL A 89 3.77 0.34 4.74
CA VAL A 89 4.89 0.81 5.57
C VAL A 89 4.40 1.89 6.50
N ILE A 90 4.58 1.71 7.81
CA ILE A 90 4.20 2.67 8.84
C ILE A 90 5.49 3.19 9.47
N ASN A 91 5.79 4.46 9.26
CA ASN A 91 6.89 5.16 9.90
C ASN A 91 6.35 6.14 10.95
N ARG A 92 6.46 5.76 12.22
CA ARG A 92 5.96 6.57 13.34
C ARG A 92 6.83 7.77 13.66
N LYS A 93 8.11 7.74 13.28
CA LYS A 93 9.04 8.86 13.51
C LYS A 93 8.66 10.03 12.60
N ASP A 94 8.43 9.71 11.33
CA ASP A 94 8.08 10.70 10.31
C ASP A 94 6.56 10.92 10.20
N ARG A 95 5.78 10.17 10.98
CA ARG A 95 4.30 10.22 11.03
C ARG A 95 3.64 9.98 9.67
N VAL A 96 4.18 9.02 8.92
CA VAL A 96 3.72 8.69 7.57
C VAL A 96 3.38 7.21 7.49
N ALA A 97 2.29 6.88 6.78
CA ALA A 97 2.02 5.55 6.28
C ALA A 97 2.03 5.55 4.75
N LYS A 98 2.57 4.50 4.14
CA LYS A 98 2.59 4.29 2.69
C LYS A 98 1.89 3.00 2.36
N LEU A 99 0.96 3.02 1.41
CA LEU A 99 0.44 1.83 0.76
C LEU A 99 1.09 1.71 -0.61
N GLU A 100 1.83 0.65 -0.81
CA GLU A 100 2.43 0.28 -2.09
C GLU A 100 1.64 -0.89 -2.66
N THR A 101 1.24 -0.79 -3.92
CA THR A 101 0.58 -1.88 -4.65
C THR A 101 1.40 -2.18 -5.89
N ASN A 102 1.96 -3.38 -5.95
CA ASN A 102 2.86 -3.80 -7.01
C ASN A 102 2.17 -4.84 -7.90
N TYR A 103 2.24 -4.63 -9.21
CA TYR A 103 1.78 -5.57 -10.22
C TYR A 103 2.62 -5.46 -11.48
N ALA A 104 3.20 -6.59 -11.91
CA ALA A 104 4.17 -6.63 -13.02
C ALA A 104 5.30 -5.62 -12.78
N ASN A 105 5.61 -4.77 -13.76
CA ASN A 105 6.64 -3.74 -13.65
C ASN A 105 6.11 -2.38 -13.14
N GLN A 106 4.92 -2.33 -12.53
CA GLN A 106 4.34 -1.08 -12.05
C GLN A 106 4.05 -1.12 -10.55
N THR A 107 4.28 0.01 -9.90
CA THR A 107 3.96 0.22 -8.50
C THR A 107 3.13 1.49 -8.35
N GLN A 108 2.02 1.40 -7.61
CA GLN A 108 1.33 2.57 -7.10
C GLN A 108 1.66 2.77 -5.63
N THR A 109 2.09 3.98 -5.27
CA THR A 109 2.40 4.37 -3.90
C THR A 109 1.46 5.49 -3.47
N ILE A 110 0.71 5.24 -2.40
CA ILE A 110 -0.18 6.23 -1.78
C ILE A 110 0.38 6.55 -0.40
N GLU A 111 0.68 7.82 -0.16
CA GLU A 111 1.17 8.32 1.12
C GLU A 111 0.05 8.96 1.94
N PHE A 112 0.08 8.71 3.25
CA PHE A 112 -0.94 9.10 4.21
C PHE A 112 -0.30 9.64 5.48
N ASP A 113 -0.67 10.85 5.87
CA ASP A 113 -0.18 11.51 7.09
C ASP A 113 -0.92 10.99 8.33
N LEU A 114 -0.15 10.52 9.32
CA LEU A 114 -0.66 9.95 10.57
C LEU A 114 -1.06 11.00 11.62
N THR A 115 -0.96 12.29 11.31
CA THR A 115 -1.43 13.39 12.15
C THR A 115 -2.76 13.94 11.62
N SER A 116 -2.81 14.37 10.35
CA SER A 116 -4.01 14.91 9.73
C SER A 116 -5.00 13.83 9.29
N MET A 117 -4.54 12.59 9.14
CA MET A 117 -5.32 11.48 8.56
C MET A 117 -5.73 11.74 7.11
N GLU A 118 -4.89 12.46 6.37
CA GLU A 118 -5.12 12.82 4.97
C GLU A 118 -4.08 12.18 4.05
N VAL A 119 -4.44 12.03 2.79
CA VAL A 119 -3.55 11.55 1.75
C VAL A 119 -2.67 12.70 1.29
N THR A 120 -1.35 12.49 1.29
CA THR A 120 -0.37 13.53 0.94
C THR A 120 0.25 13.32 -0.44
N SER A 121 0.28 12.08 -0.95
CA SER A 121 0.74 11.76 -2.29
C SER A 121 0.05 10.50 -2.83
N ASN A 122 -0.08 10.41 -4.15
CA ASN A 122 -0.55 9.24 -4.87
C ASN A 122 0.16 9.19 -6.23
N GLU A 123 1.11 8.28 -6.37
CA GLU A 123 2.02 8.21 -7.53
C GLU A 123 2.04 6.80 -8.11
N ILE A 124 2.13 6.70 -9.44
CA ILE A 124 2.34 5.44 -10.15
C ILE A 124 3.70 5.51 -10.85
N SER A 125 4.57 4.58 -10.53
CA SER A 125 5.87 4.39 -11.18
C SER A 125 5.89 3.10 -11.98
N SER A 126 6.73 3.06 -13.01
CA SER A 126 7.09 1.83 -13.72
C SER A 126 8.58 1.58 -13.52
N GLU A 127 8.98 0.34 -13.25
CA GLU A 127 10.37 -0.07 -13.35
C GLU A 127 10.78 -0.04 -14.83
N VAL A 128 11.88 0.64 -15.12
CA VAL A 128 12.45 0.83 -16.47
C VAL A 128 13.21 -0.41 -16.91
#